data_AF-A0AB39LZ74-F1
#
_entry.id   AF-A0AB39LZ74-F1
#
_cell.length_a   1.000
_cell.length_b   1.000
_cell.length_c   1.000
_cell.angle_alpha   90.00
_cell.angle_beta   90.00
_cell.angle_gamma   90.00
#
_symmetry.space_group_name_H-M   'P 1'
#
loop_
_entity.id
_entity.type
_entity.pdbx_description
1 polymer ?
#
loop_
_entity_poly.entity_id
_entity_poly.type
_entity_poly.pdbx_seq_one_letter_code
_entity_poly.pdbx_strand_id
1 'polypeptide(L)'
;MRRRTMGMLAAAAVAGLTVAGAPAAGAAPSAAGDAVASVWRNVALTGTYTIRDDEGIFAAGTYCNGNVASEGWVNEVRTPSVWWETTCGGEIRVEKHVSAETDAGGGVMIYVTLRFYEGTNDTNTDLDAEYNFNRYVPAGQTSTVSEITLRNGENGGKDWAKLNLVLHNNR
;
A
#
# COMPACT_ATOMS: atom_id res chain seq x y z
N MET A 1 -28.31 -34.72 93.32
CA MET A 1 -29.73 -35.14 93.39
C MET A 1 -30.33 -35.06 92.01
N ARG A 2 -30.91 -36.17 91.52
CA ARG A 2 -31.68 -36.30 90.28
C ARG A 2 -32.86 -35.33 90.21
N ARG A 3 -33.08 -34.71 89.05
CA ARG A 3 -34.40 -34.36 88.48
C ARG A 3 -34.26 -34.55 86.96
N ARG A 4 -34.91 -35.53 86.30
CA ARG A 4 -36.34 -35.57 85.86
C ARG A 4 -36.70 -34.23 85.19
N THR A 5 -37.15 -34.17 83.93
CA THR A 5 -38.39 -34.77 83.40
C THR A 5 -38.46 -34.63 81.86
N MET A 6 -39.17 -35.57 81.22
CA MET A 6 -40.19 -35.45 80.14
C MET A 6 -40.07 -34.30 79.13
N GLY A 7 -40.21 -34.46 77.82
CA GLY A 7 -41.08 -35.36 77.04
C GLY A 7 -41.88 -34.51 76.03
N MET A 8 -42.39 -35.18 74.99
CA MET A 8 -43.34 -34.72 73.94
C MET A 8 -42.81 -34.06 72.65
N LEU A 9 -42.82 -34.89 71.60
CA LEU A 9 -43.66 -34.80 70.38
C LEU A 9 -43.99 -33.39 69.84
N ALA A 10 -43.57 -33.13 68.59
CA ALA A 10 -44.47 -32.67 67.53
C ALA A 10 -43.79 -32.82 66.16
N ALA A 11 -44.53 -33.42 65.22
CA ALA A 11 -44.18 -33.48 63.81
C ALA A 11 -44.49 -32.13 63.12
N ALA A 12 -43.67 -31.75 62.15
CA ALA A 12 -44.10 -30.91 61.04
C ALA A 12 -43.17 -31.12 59.84
N ALA A 13 -43.76 -31.55 58.73
CA ALA A 13 -43.20 -31.49 57.40
C ALA A 13 -42.79 -30.04 57.04
N VAL A 14 -41.92 -29.86 56.04
CA VAL A 14 -42.18 -29.00 54.86
C VAL A 14 -40.97 -29.06 53.90
N ALA A 15 -41.32 -29.40 52.65
CA ALA A 15 -40.76 -29.02 51.35
C ALA A 15 -39.27 -29.22 51.03
N GLY A 16 -39.08 -29.96 49.94
CA GLY A 16 -37.82 -30.11 49.23
C GLY A 16 -37.29 -28.79 48.68
N LEU A 17 -35.97 -28.65 48.76
CA LEU A 17 -35.21 -27.60 48.13
C LEU A 17 -34.66 -28.16 46.81
N THR A 18 -35.18 -27.66 45.69
CA THR A 18 -34.59 -27.86 44.37
C THR A 18 -33.22 -27.19 44.32
N VAL A 19 -32.16 -27.97 44.11
CA VAL A 19 -30.82 -27.44 43.83
C VAL A 19 -30.87 -26.81 42.44
N ALA A 20 -30.90 -25.48 42.38
CA ALA A 20 -30.64 -24.74 41.16
C ALA A 20 -29.15 -24.93 40.81
N GLY A 21 -28.88 -25.55 39.65
CA GLY A 21 -27.53 -25.68 39.12
C GLY A 21 -26.91 -24.31 38.87
N ALA A 22 -25.69 -24.11 39.36
CA ALA A 22 -24.90 -22.92 39.06
C ALA A 22 -24.61 -22.85 37.55
N PRO A 23 -24.64 -21.67 36.92
CA PRO A 23 -24.21 -21.54 35.54
C PRO A 23 -22.71 -21.81 35.46
N ALA A 24 -22.33 -22.70 34.54
CA ALA A 24 -20.93 -22.91 34.18
C ALA A 24 -20.34 -21.59 33.67
N ALA A 25 -19.24 -21.15 34.27
CA ALA A 25 -18.45 -20.03 33.76
C ALA A 25 -17.96 -20.38 32.36
N GLY A 26 -18.55 -19.76 31.34
CA GLY A 26 -18.06 -19.85 29.97
C GLY A 26 -16.61 -19.36 29.92
N ALA A 27 -15.72 -20.22 29.43
CA ALA A 27 -14.34 -19.82 29.15
C ALA A 27 -14.36 -18.61 28.23
N ALA A 28 -13.65 -17.54 28.61
CA ALA A 28 -13.46 -16.38 27.76
C ALA A 28 -12.80 -16.82 26.44
N PRO A 29 -13.26 -16.35 25.27
CA PRO A 29 -12.55 -16.61 24.03
C PRO A 29 -11.16 -15.96 24.14
N SER A 30 -10.11 -16.78 24.09
CA SER A 30 -8.74 -16.31 23.98
C SER A 30 -8.52 -15.87 22.54
N ALA A 31 -8.98 -14.65 22.21
CA ALA A 31 -8.62 -13.98 20.97
C ALA A 31 -7.27 -13.28 21.18
N ALA A 32 -6.21 -14.08 21.36
CA ALA A 32 -4.89 -13.63 20.97
C ALA A 32 -4.88 -13.69 19.44
N GLY A 33 -5.33 -12.61 18.79
CA GLY A 33 -5.03 -12.43 17.39
C GLY A 33 -3.51 -12.38 17.28
N ASP A 34 -2.91 -13.35 16.61
CA ASP A 34 -1.48 -13.31 16.29
C ASP A 34 -1.22 -12.00 15.54
N ALA A 35 -0.61 -11.04 16.23
CA ALA A 35 -0.10 -9.85 15.57
C ALA A 35 1.02 -10.34 14.65
N VAL A 36 0.70 -10.50 13.36
CA VAL A 36 1.70 -10.80 12.34
C VAL A 36 2.70 -9.65 12.42
N ALA A 37 3.94 -9.96 12.75
CA ALA A 37 4.97 -8.93 12.86
C ALA A 37 5.04 -8.18 11.53
N SER A 38 4.91 -6.86 11.58
CA SER A 38 5.00 -6.00 10.39
C SER A 38 6.34 -6.22 9.70
N VAL A 39 6.31 -6.56 8.41
CA VAL A 39 7.50 -6.83 7.61
C VAL A 39 7.84 -5.58 6.83
N TRP A 40 8.82 -4.81 7.32
CA TRP A 40 9.28 -3.62 6.62
C TRP A 40 10.27 -3.97 5.53
N ARG A 41 10.14 -3.32 4.37
CA ARG A 41 11.05 -3.44 3.22
C ARG A 41 11.39 -2.06 2.67
N ASN A 42 12.63 -1.86 2.27
CA ASN A 42 13.03 -0.70 1.49
C ASN A 42 12.80 -0.99 0.01
N VAL A 43 11.93 -0.24 -0.64
CA VAL A 43 11.65 -0.38 -2.07
C VAL A 43 12.28 0.77 -2.81
N ALA A 44 13.04 0.48 -3.86
CA ALA A 44 13.59 1.50 -4.75
C ALA A 44 13.08 1.31 -6.19
N LEU A 45 12.80 2.42 -6.87
CA LEU A 45 12.44 2.43 -8.29
C LEU A 45 13.43 3.34 -9.00
N THR A 46 14.38 2.71 -9.69
CA THR A 46 15.42 3.40 -10.46
C THR A 46 15.20 3.24 -11.95
N GLY A 47 15.89 4.00 -12.77
CA GLY A 47 15.76 3.85 -14.21
C GLY A 47 16.30 5.02 -15.00
N THR A 48 15.90 5.08 -16.26
CA THR A 48 16.22 6.18 -17.18
C THR A 48 14.94 6.72 -17.79
N TYR A 49 14.95 8.01 -18.13
CA TYR A 49 13.91 8.62 -18.94
C TYR A 49 14.50 9.41 -20.11
N THR A 50 13.72 9.49 -21.17
CA THR A 50 13.88 10.46 -22.26
C THR A 50 12.53 11.09 -22.51
N ILE A 51 12.46 12.41 -22.48
CA ILE A 51 11.28 13.20 -22.83
C ILE A 51 11.61 13.99 -24.09
N ARG A 52 10.68 14.01 -25.03
CA ARG A 52 10.69 14.92 -26.17
C ARG A 52 9.55 15.90 -26.00
N ASP A 53 9.91 17.17 -26.08
CA ASP A 53 9.03 18.31 -26.26
C ASP A 53 9.23 18.82 -27.70
N ASP A 54 8.17 18.91 -28.48
CA ASP A 54 8.17 19.32 -29.88
C ASP A 54 7.33 20.57 -30.15
N GLU A 55 6.90 21.26 -29.08
CA GLU A 55 6.06 22.45 -29.16
C GLU A 55 6.75 23.69 -28.56
N GLY A 56 6.13 24.86 -28.74
CA GLY A 56 6.67 26.14 -28.27
C GLY A 56 7.65 26.86 -29.21
N ILE A 57 7.59 28.21 -29.23
CA ILE A 57 8.45 29.08 -30.06
C ILE A 57 9.94 29.03 -29.65
N PHE A 58 10.22 28.67 -28.39
CA PHE A 58 11.57 28.73 -27.81
C PHE A 58 12.15 27.37 -27.40
N ALA A 59 11.36 26.30 -27.45
CA ALA A 59 11.75 24.97 -26.95
C ALA A 59 11.37 23.80 -27.87
N ALA A 60 10.73 24.02 -29.03
CA ALA A 60 10.37 22.93 -29.92
C ALA A 60 11.58 22.06 -30.32
N GLY A 61 11.42 20.75 -30.17
CA GLY A 61 12.45 19.75 -30.43
C GLY A 61 13.41 19.52 -29.26
N THR A 62 13.05 19.95 -28.06
CA THR A 62 13.84 19.73 -26.84
C THR A 62 13.80 18.27 -26.42
N TYR A 63 14.98 17.74 -26.06
CA TYR A 63 15.12 16.43 -25.46
C TYR A 63 15.66 16.54 -24.04
N CYS A 64 14.91 16.05 -23.07
CA CYS A 64 15.37 15.95 -21.68
C CYS A 64 15.66 14.48 -21.36
N ASN A 65 16.88 14.21 -20.93
CA ASN A 65 17.32 12.86 -20.56
C ASN A 65 17.79 12.88 -19.11
N GLY A 66 17.55 11.78 -18.41
CA GLY A 66 18.04 11.66 -17.05
C GLY A 66 17.69 10.33 -16.41
N ASN A 67 17.82 10.31 -15.09
CA ASN A 67 17.61 9.13 -14.29
C ASN A 67 16.33 9.26 -13.47
N VAL A 68 15.63 8.14 -13.35
CA VAL A 68 14.60 7.96 -12.33
C VAL A 68 15.29 7.39 -11.10
N ALA A 69 15.07 8.01 -9.94
CA ALA A 69 15.56 7.48 -8.67
C ALA A 69 14.60 7.90 -7.55
N SER A 70 14.00 6.93 -6.88
CA SER A 70 13.17 7.14 -5.70
C SER A 70 13.20 5.89 -4.84
N GLU A 71 13.12 6.04 -3.52
CA GLU A 71 13.04 4.93 -2.58
C GLU A 71 12.07 5.25 -1.44
N GLY A 72 11.54 4.21 -0.80
CA GLY A 72 10.61 4.35 0.32
C GLY A 72 10.51 3.07 1.14
N TRP A 73 10.32 3.23 2.44
CA TRP A 73 10.01 2.14 3.35
C TRP A 73 8.53 1.80 3.28
N VAL A 74 8.22 0.52 3.08
CA VAL A 74 6.85 0.02 2.94
C VAL A 74 6.65 -1.19 3.85
N ASN A 75 5.40 -1.44 4.19
CA ASN A 75 4.97 -2.56 5.01
C ASN A 75 3.64 -3.13 4.47
N GLU A 76 2.90 -3.87 5.28
CA GLU A 76 1.63 -4.48 4.92
C GLU A 76 0.52 -3.47 4.61
N VAL A 77 0.72 -2.18 4.93
CA VAL A 77 -0.24 -1.11 4.66
C VAL A 77 0.11 -0.41 3.37
N ARG A 78 -0.71 -0.63 2.35
CA ARG A 78 -0.59 0.05 1.07
C ARG A 78 -0.85 1.56 1.20
N THR A 79 0.20 2.35 1.00
CA THR A 79 0.11 3.83 1.02
C THR A 79 0.51 4.41 -0.34
N PRO A 80 -0.38 5.14 -1.04
CA PRO A 80 -0.03 5.82 -2.29
C PRO A 80 0.70 7.13 -2.03
N SER A 81 1.70 7.43 -2.85
CA SER A 81 2.42 8.70 -2.83
C SER A 81 3.06 8.99 -4.20
N VAL A 82 3.28 10.27 -4.50
CA VAL A 82 4.16 10.68 -5.61
C VAL A 82 5.59 10.48 -5.14
N TRP A 83 6.34 9.61 -5.80
CA TRP A 83 7.71 9.28 -5.39
C TRP A 83 8.76 9.99 -6.25
N TRP A 84 8.37 10.45 -7.43
CA TRP A 84 9.28 11.09 -8.37
C TRP A 84 8.51 11.92 -9.39
N GLU A 85 9.07 13.06 -9.78
CA GLU A 85 8.61 13.89 -10.88
C GLU A 85 9.79 14.50 -11.63
N THR A 86 9.56 14.89 -12.88
CA THR A 86 10.49 15.69 -13.68
C THR A 86 9.74 16.54 -14.69
N THR A 87 10.40 17.56 -15.22
CA THR A 87 9.83 18.48 -16.21
C THR A 87 10.73 18.56 -17.45
N CYS A 88 10.15 18.94 -18.59
CA CYS A 88 10.88 19.16 -19.83
C CYS A 88 10.21 20.27 -20.64
N GLY A 89 10.99 21.05 -21.41
CA GLY A 89 10.43 22.06 -22.31
C GLY A 89 9.82 23.30 -21.64
N GLY A 90 9.62 23.24 -20.32
CA GLY A 90 8.89 24.25 -19.56
C GLY A 90 7.39 23.99 -19.49
N GLU A 91 6.88 22.96 -20.18
CA GLU A 91 5.45 22.65 -20.26
C GLU A 91 5.08 21.18 -20.02
N ILE A 92 6.02 20.26 -20.22
CA ILE A 92 5.82 18.85 -19.93
C ILE A 92 6.19 18.55 -18.48
N ARG A 93 5.35 17.77 -17.80
CA ARG A 93 5.65 17.16 -16.50
C ARG A 93 5.34 15.67 -16.51
N VAL A 94 6.27 14.86 -16.01
CA VAL A 94 6.09 13.42 -15.84
C VAL A 94 6.16 13.08 -14.37
N GLU A 95 5.15 12.38 -13.88
CA GLU A 95 5.06 11.94 -12.49
C GLU A 95 5.05 10.41 -12.40
N LYS A 96 5.67 9.89 -11.34
CA LYS A 96 5.60 8.48 -10.93
C LYS A 96 4.99 8.38 -9.55
N HIS A 97 3.76 7.87 -9.52
CA HIS A 97 3.01 7.57 -8.31
C HIS A 97 3.23 6.10 -7.96
N VAL A 98 3.59 5.84 -6.71
CA VAL A 98 3.87 4.49 -6.24
C VAL A 98 3.03 4.22 -5.00
N SER A 99 2.46 3.03 -4.97
CA SER A 99 1.97 2.41 -3.74
C SER A 99 2.50 0.99 -3.69
N ALA A 100 2.81 0.47 -2.51
CA ALA A 100 3.29 -0.90 -2.37
C ALA A 100 2.85 -1.50 -1.05
N GLU A 101 2.81 -2.83 -1.00
CA GLU A 101 2.46 -3.59 0.20
C GLU A 101 3.33 -4.85 0.29
N THR A 102 3.74 -5.20 1.50
CA THR A 102 4.56 -6.39 1.78
C THR A 102 3.71 -7.58 2.18
N ASP A 103 4.11 -8.77 1.72
CA ASP A 103 3.59 -10.03 2.26
C ASP A 103 4.40 -10.51 3.49
N ALA A 104 3.91 -11.57 4.14
CA ALA A 104 4.57 -12.16 5.32
C ALA A 104 5.96 -12.77 5.02
N GLY A 105 6.27 -13.05 3.76
CA GLY A 105 7.58 -13.52 3.30
C GLY A 105 8.56 -12.39 2.95
N GLY A 106 8.14 -11.13 3.06
CA GLY A 106 8.93 -9.96 2.67
C GLY A 106 8.97 -9.69 1.16
N GLY A 107 8.16 -10.41 0.38
CA GLY A 107 7.86 -10.02 -0.99
C GLY A 107 7.04 -8.74 -1.01
N VAL A 108 7.15 -7.97 -2.09
CA VAL A 108 6.43 -6.69 -2.23
C VAL A 108 5.61 -6.72 -3.51
N MET A 109 4.33 -6.42 -3.41
CA MET A 109 3.53 -6.01 -4.58
C MET A 109 3.66 -4.49 -4.74
N ILE A 110 4.23 -4.06 -5.87
CA ILE A 110 4.45 -2.65 -6.20
C ILE A 110 3.47 -2.26 -7.29
N TYR A 111 2.71 -1.19 -7.06
CA TYR A 111 1.77 -0.59 -8.01
C TYR A 111 2.31 0.77 -8.43
N VAL A 112 2.40 0.98 -9.74
CA VAL A 112 2.97 2.20 -10.32
C VAL A 112 1.96 2.80 -11.30
N THR A 113 1.71 4.09 -11.13
CA THR A 113 0.99 4.92 -12.08
C THR A 113 1.95 5.99 -12.58
N LEU A 114 2.22 5.97 -13.88
CA LEU A 114 2.98 7.01 -14.56
C LEU A 114 2.00 7.97 -15.22
N ARG A 115 2.21 9.26 -15.03
CA ARG A 115 1.38 10.32 -15.61
C ARG A 115 2.24 11.25 -16.43
N PHE A 116 1.74 11.63 -17.59
CA PHE A 116 2.33 12.58 -18.50
C PHE A 116 1.35 13.73 -18.65
N TYR A 117 1.84 14.91 -18.28
CA TYR A 117 1.12 16.17 -18.30
C TYR A 117 1.77 17.10 -19.32
N GLU A 118 0.96 17.82 -20.07
CA GLU A 118 1.39 18.81 -21.05
C GLU A 118 0.40 19.97 -21.01
N GLY A 119 0.88 21.20 -21.01
CA GLY A 119 0.00 22.36 -20.93
C GLY A 119 0.75 23.62 -21.32
N THR A 120 0.40 24.77 -20.75
CA THR A 120 1.13 26.02 -21.06
C THR A 120 2.41 26.20 -20.22
N ASN A 121 2.55 25.45 -19.12
CA ASN A 121 3.72 25.47 -18.25
C ASN A 121 3.83 24.17 -17.43
N ASP A 122 4.93 24.00 -16.71
CA ASP A 122 5.26 22.79 -15.97
C ASP A 122 4.45 22.57 -14.67
N THR A 123 3.67 23.58 -14.24
CA THR A 123 2.70 23.46 -13.14
C THR A 123 1.29 23.11 -13.62
N ASN A 124 1.13 22.77 -14.90
CA ASN A 124 -0.16 22.40 -15.45
C ASN A 124 -0.74 21.14 -14.77
N THR A 125 -2.05 20.97 -14.92
CA THR A 125 -2.81 19.82 -14.44
C THR A 125 -3.46 19.03 -15.58
N ASP A 126 -3.03 19.29 -16.81
CA ASP A 126 -3.66 18.73 -18.00
C ASP A 126 -3.00 17.38 -18.33
N LEU A 127 -3.76 16.32 -18.10
CA LEU A 127 -3.28 14.94 -18.12
C LEU A 127 -3.57 14.32 -19.47
N ASP A 128 -2.52 14.11 -20.26
CA ASP A 128 -2.65 13.56 -21.61
C ASP A 128 -2.47 12.06 -21.70
N ALA A 129 -1.59 11.51 -20.87
CA ALA A 129 -1.36 10.07 -20.84
C ALA A 129 -1.13 9.53 -19.44
N GLU A 130 -1.68 8.34 -19.20
CA GLU A 130 -1.47 7.57 -17.99
C GLU A 130 -1.12 6.13 -18.34
N TYR A 131 -0.13 5.57 -17.64
CA TYR A 131 0.24 4.17 -17.76
C TYR A 131 0.29 3.52 -16.38
N ASN A 132 -0.46 2.44 -16.21
CA ASN A 132 -0.60 1.72 -14.95
C ASN A 132 0.00 0.33 -15.07
N PHE A 133 0.82 -0.07 -14.10
CA PHE A 133 1.27 -1.45 -13.99
C PHE A 133 1.50 -1.84 -12.53
N ASN A 134 1.56 -3.15 -12.30
CA ASN A 134 2.00 -3.70 -11.02
C ASN A 134 3.01 -4.83 -11.24
N ARG A 135 3.87 -5.04 -10.23
CA ARG A 135 4.84 -6.12 -10.20
C ARG A 135 5.01 -6.64 -8.79
N TYR A 136 4.94 -7.94 -8.66
CA TYR A 136 5.43 -8.63 -7.48
C TYR A 136 6.95 -8.76 -7.58
N VAL A 137 7.66 -8.33 -6.54
CA VAL A 137 9.11 -8.43 -6.45
C VAL A 137 9.45 -9.22 -5.18
N PRO A 138 9.99 -10.44 -5.30
CA PRO A 138 10.40 -11.23 -4.13
C PRO A 138 11.47 -10.52 -3.30
N ALA A 139 11.58 -10.89 -2.02
CA ALA A 139 12.55 -10.32 -1.10
C ALA A 139 13.99 -10.40 -1.66
N GLY A 140 14.68 -9.26 -1.71
CA GLY A 140 16.06 -9.16 -2.21
C GLY A 140 16.21 -9.27 -3.72
N GLN A 141 15.12 -9.30 -4.48
CA GLN A 141 15.13 -9.39 -5.94
C GLN A 141 14.80 -8.06 -6.60
N THR A 142 14.98 -8.04 -7.93
CA THR A 142 14.59 -6.92 -8.78
C THR A 142 13.65 -7.37 -9.89
N SER A 143 12.88 -6.43 -10.43
CA SER A 143 12.04 -6.63 -11.62
C SER A 143 12.23 -5.45 -12.57
N THR A 144 12.37 -5.74 -13.87
CA THR A 144 12.54 -4.70 -14.90
C THR A 144 11.24 -4.49 -15.68
N VAL A 145 10.93 -3.24 -16.00
CA VAL A 145 9.87 -2.84 -16.92
C VAL A 145 10.46 -1.82 -17.89
N SER A 146 10.62 -2.24 -19.14
CA SER A 146 11.28 -1.45 -20.19
C SER A 146 10.30 -0.95 -21.24
N GLU A 147 10.76 -0.01 -22.05
CA GLU A 147 10.05 0.50 -23.25
C GLU A 147 8.68 1.12 -22.96
N ILE A 148 8.48 1.64 -21.75
CA ILE A 148 7.26 2.36 -21.40
C ILE A 148 7.23 3.65 -22.20
N THR A 149 6.16 3.90 -22.96
CA THR A 149 5.97 5.13 -23.72
C THR A 149 4.66 5.78 -23.31
N LEU A 150 4.74 7.03 -22.86
CA LEU A 150 3.62 7.95 -22.67
C LEU A 150 3.66 8.96 -23.81
N ARG A 151 2.52 9.28 -24.40
CA ARG A 151 2.45 10.11 -25.59
C ARG A 151 1.21 10.97 -25.54
N ASN A 152 1.33 12.24 -25.90
CA ASN A 152 0.18 13.11 -26.05
C ASN A 152 -0.80 12.53 -27.08
N GLY A 153 -2.10 12.58 -26.79
CA GLY A 153 -3.18 12.20 -27.70
C GLY A 153 -3.45 13.23 -28.80
N GLU A 154 -3.07 14.49 -28.58
CA GLU A 154 -3.21 15.63 -29.49
C GLU A 154 -1.96 15.84 -30.37
N ASN A 155 -2.07 16.76 -31.34
CA ASN A 155 -1.00 17.19 -32.26
C ASN A 155 -0.16 16.10 -32.95
N GLY A 156 -0.72 14.88 -33.06
CA GLY A 156 -0.07 13.73 -33.67
C GLY A 156 0.92 13.00 -32.74
N GLY A 157 0.88 13.28 -31.44
CA GLY A 157 1.72 12.68 -30.40
C GLY A 157 3.19 13.05 -30.53
N LYS A 158 3.47 14.30 -30.88
CA LYS A 158 4.86 14.74 -31.07
C LYS A 158 5.59 14.79 -29.74
N ASP A 159 4.88 15.05 -28.67
CA ASP A 159 5.34 15.04 -27.30
C ASP A 159 5.18 13.66 -26.68
N TRP A 160 6.25 13.22 -26.04
CA TRP A 160 6.28 11.90 -25.43
C TRP A 160 7.34 11.77 -24.36
N ALA A 161 7.11 10.82 -23.46
CA ALA A 161 8.10 10.36 -22.50
C ALA A 161 8.31 8.85 -22.64
N LYS A 162 9.59 8.45 -22.67
CA LYS A 162 10.01 7.06 -22.62
C LYS A 162 10.71 6.78 -21.31
N LEU A 163 10.35 5.67 -20.66
CA LEU A 163 10.91 5.27 -19.39
C LEU A 163 11.34 3.80 -19.42
N ASN A 164 12.47 3.53 -18.78
CA ASN A 164 12.91 2.18 -18.43
C ASN A 164 13.08 2.14 -16.92
N LEU A 165 12.38 1.24 -16.24
CA LEU A 165 12.33 1.17 -14.78
C LEU A 165 12.84 -0.18 -14.27
N VAL A 166 13.56 -0.12 -13.16
CA VAL A 166 14.00 -1.27 -12.37
C VAL A 166 13.45 -1.08 -10.97
N LEU A 167 12.66 -2.05 -10.53
CA LEU A 167 12.04 -2.11 -9.22
C LEU A 167 12.89 -3.01 -8.34
N HIS A 168 13.26 -2.52 -7.16
CA HIS A 168 14.11 -3.21 -6.20
C HIS A 168 13.33 -3.46 -4.92
N ASN A 169 13.40 -4.67 -4.40
CA ASN A 169 12.93 -5.02 -3.06
C ASN A 169 14.14 -5.26 -2.14
N ASN A 170 14.65 -4.18 -1.56
CA ASN A 170 15.81 -4.20 -0.66
C ASN A 170 15.39 -4.55 0.76
N ARG A 171 16.38 -4.85 1.61
CA ARG A 171 16.18 -5.15 3.03
C ARG A 171 15.81 -3.90 3.81
#